data_AF-D0LK28-F1
#
_entry.id   AF-D0LK28-F1
#
_cell.length_a   1.000
_cell.length_b   1.000
_cell.length_c   1.000
_cell.angle_alpha   90.00
_cell.angle_beta   90.00
_cell.angle_gamma   90.00
#
_symmetry.space_group_name_H-M   'P 1'
#
loop_
_entity.id
_entity.type
_entity.pdbx_description
1 polymer ?
#
loop_
_entity_poly.entity_id
_entity_poly.type
_entity_poly.pdbx_seq_one_letter_code
_entity_poly.pdbx_strand_id
1 'polypeptide(L)'
;MLFRRLFQRFVLPFFTRRFLKFAIVGASGVLVNLGCLALLRALSVQINLASAIAIELSLLSNFAVNYLWTFRDVSGGWLRQALRFHLVCLGGAVFQFSSFVIMNVVWMLLLWSGDARTEYFAGADTMFERWLWRPLMSPPEVGAWVFLSQLIGIGCGMVWNYLLNFYWTWSVHKRAEPGGEHVS
;
A
#
# COMPACT_ATOMS: atom_id res chain seq x y z
N MET A 1 17.94 13.43 21.45
CA MET A 1 16.50 13.33 21.83
C MET A 1 15.55 13.20 20.64
N LEU A 2 15.76 13.94 19.53
CA LEU A 2 14.93 13.87 18.31
C LEU A 2 14.91 12.47 17.66
N PHE A 3 16.09 11.85 17.49
CA PHE A 3 16.21 10.51 16.90
C PHE A 3 15.35 9.46 17.62
N ARG A 4 15.40 9.45 18.97
CA ARG A 4 14.61 8.51 19.79
C ARG A 4 13.10 8.73 19.60
N ARG A 5 12.64 9.97 19.48
CA ARG A 5 11.22 10.30 19.23
C ARG A 5 10.77 9.85 17.83
N LEU A 6 11.59 10.07 16.80
CA LEU A 6 11.30 9.62 15.44
C LEU A 6 11.26 8.09 15.36
N PHE A 7 12.24 7.42 15.97
CA PHE A 7 12.27 5.96 16.04
C PHE A 7 11.02 5.39 16.71
N GLN A 8 10.60 5.96 17.85
CA GLN A 8 9.39 5.52 18.53
C GLN A 8 8.12 5.69 17.70
N ARG A 9 8.05 6.73 16.86
CA ARG A 9 6.87 7.04 16.04
C ARG A 9 6.81 6.23 14.75
N PHE A 10 7.94 5.91 14.14
CA PHE A 10 7.95 5.23 12.85
C PHE A 10 8.31 3.75 12.93
N VAL A 11 9.09 3.32 13.92
CA VAL A 11 9.63 1.95 13.94
C VAL A 11 8.88 1.04 14.92
N LEU A 12 8.62 1.50 16.14
CA LEU A 12 7.95 0.68 17.16
C LEU A 12 6.58 0.10 16.77
N PRO A 13 5.71 0.80 15.99
CA PRO A 13 4.41 0.24 15.59
C PRO A 13 4.54 -1.12 14.88
N PHE A 14 5.60 -1.32 14.09
CA PHE A 14 5.87 -2.56 13.36
C PHE A 14 6.16 -3.76 14.27
N PHE A 15 6.56 -3.53 15.52
CA PHE A 15 6.84 -4.60 16.50
C PHE A 15 5.63 -4.93 17.39
N THR A 16 4.42 -4.47 17.02
CA THR A 16 3.20 -4.72 17.79
C THR A 16 2.42 -5.93 17.28
N ARG A 17 1.63 -6.57 18.16
CA ARG A 17 0.68 -7.63 17.74
C ARG A 17 -0.32 -7.16 16.68
N ARG A 18 -0.64 -5.86 16.66
CA ARG A 18 -1.53 -5.27 15.66
C ARG A 18 -0.90 -5.27 14.27
N PHE A 19 0.41 -5.01 14.16
CA PHE A 19 1.12 -5.14 12.89
C PHE A 19 1.05 -6.58 12.37
N LEU A 20 1.35 -7.58 13.21
CA LEU A 20 1.32 -8.98 12.79
C LEU A 20 -0.07 -9.40 12.30
N LYS A 21 -1.14 -9.04 13.04
CA LYS A 21 -2.51 -9.28 12.60
C LYS A 21 -2.82 -8.59 11.27
N PHE A 22 -2.45 -7.31 11.13
CA PHE A 22 -2.65 -6.57 9.89
C PHE A 22 -1.93 -7.21 8.70
N ALA A 23 -0.67 -7.66 8.90
CA ALA A 23 0.10 -8.35 7.88
C ALA A 23 -0.52 -9.69 7.48
N ILE A 24 -1.01 -10.48 8.45
CA ILE A 24 -1.73 -11.74 8.20
C ILE A 24 -2.99 -11.48 7.39
N VAL A 25 -3.79 -10.48 7.77
CA VAL A 25 -4.99 -10.11 7.01
C VAL A 25 -4.62 -9.68 5.60
N GLY A 26 -3.63 -8.81 5.44
CA GLY A 26 -3.14 -8.37 4.13
C GLY A 26 -2.69 -9.55 3.25
N ALA A 27 -1.94 -10.50 3.80
CA ALA A 27 -1.52 -11.71 3.10
C ALA A 27 -2.71 -12.59 2.70
N SER A 28 -3.71 -12.74 3.58
CA SER A 28 -4.95 -13.47 3.25
C SER A 28 -5.74 -12.77 2.13
N GLY A 29 -5.70 -11.44 2.07
CA GLY A 29 -6.31 -10.66 1.00
C GLY A 29 -5.73 -10.98 -0.38
N VAL A 30 -4.44 -11.31 -0.46
CA VAL A 30 -3.82 -11.78 -1.72
C VAL A 30 -4.46 -13.08 -2.19
N LEU A 31 -4.68 -14.02 -1.27
CA LEU A 31 -5.35 -15.29 -1.59
C LEU A 31 -6.80 -15.08 -2.02
N VAL A 32 -7.52 -14.18 -1.34
CA VAL A 32 -8.89 -13.79 -1.71
C VAL A 32 -8.92 -13.20 -3.12
N ASN A 33 -7.99 -12.28 -3.43
CA ASN A 33 -7.90 -11.66 -4.75
C ASN A 33 -7.67 -12.72 -5.83
N LEU A 34 -6.65 -13.57 -5.67
CA LEU A 34 -6.31 -14.61 -6.64
C LEU A 34 -7.45 -15.63 -6.80
N GLY A 35 -8.09 -16.03 -5.71
CA GLY A 35 -9.24 -16.94 -5.73
C GLY A 35 -10.44 -16.34 -6.46
N CYS A 36 -10.82 -15.10 -6.15
CA CYS A 36 -11.91 -14.39 -6.83
C CYS A 36 -11.60 -14.19 -8.32
N LEU A 37 -10.37 -13.80 -8.65
CA LEU A 37 -9.94 -13.66 -10.03
C LEU A 37 -10.07 -14.98 -10.79
N ALA A 38 -9.56 -16.09 -10.23
CA ALA A 38 -9.63 -17.41 -10.86
C ALA A 38 -11.08 -17.85 -11.09
N LEU A 39 -11.96 -17.64 -10.10
CA LEU A 39 -13.40 -17.96 -10.22
C LEU A 39 -14.08 -17.11 -11.30
N LEU A 40 -13.88 -15.80 -11.30
CA LEU A 40 -14.47 -14.91 -12.30
C LEU A 40 -13.97 -15.22 -13.72
N ARG A 41 -12.70 -15.62 -13.85
CA ARG A 41 -12.13 -16.09 -15.12
C ARG A 41 -12.74 -17.41 -15.58
N ALA A 42 -12.99 -18.35 -14.66
CA ALA A 42 -13.72 -19.58 -14.97
C ALA A 42 -15.16 -19.30 -15.43
N LEU A 43 -15.78 -18.22 -14.94
CA LEU A 43 -17.08 -17.73 -15.39
C LEU A 43 -17.03 -16.88 -16.67
N SER A 44 -15.89 -16.87 -17.39
CA SER A 44 -15.68 -16.10 -18.63
C SER A 44 -15.84 -14.58 -18.49
N VAL A 45 -15.68 -14.03 -17.28
CA VAL A 45 -15.65 -12.58 -17.08
C VAL A 45 -14.38 -12.01 -17.72
N GLN A 46 -14.51 -10.87 -18.40
CA GLN A 46 -13.40 -10.15 -19.01
C GLN A 46 -12.30 -9.86 -17.96
N ILE A 47 -11.03 -10.09 -18.31
CA ILE A 47 -9.89 -10.06 -17.37
C ILE A 47 -9.79 -8.76 -16.56
N ASN A 48 -10.00 -7.61 -17.21
CA ASN A 48 -9.93 -6.31 -16.55
C ASN A 48 -11.05 -6.14 -15.52
N LEU A 49 -12.28 -6.53 -15.89
CA LEU A 49 -13.43 -6.47 -14.99
C LEU A 49 -13.29 -7.47 -13.84
N ALA A 50 -12.84 -8.70 -14.15
CA ALA A 50 -12.58 -9.73 -13.15
C ALA A 50 -11.52 -9.29 -12.14
N SER A 51 -10.45 -8.65 -12.61
CA SER A 51 -9.39 -8.09 -11.76
C SER A 51 -9.91 -6.96 -10.87
N ALA A 52 -10.66 -6.01 -11.44
CA ALA A 52 -11.25 -4.93 -10.66
C ALA A 52 -12.17 -5.46 -9.54
N ILE A 53 -13.07 -6.38 -9.86
CA ILE A 53 -13.97 -7.00 -8.87
C ILE A 53 -13.17 -7.77 -7.80
N ALA A 54 -12.16 -8.55 -8.20
CA ALA A 54 -11.33 -9.31 -7.26
C ALA A 54 -10.53 -8.40 -6.32
N ILE A 55 -10.03 -7.26 -6.81
CA ILE A 55 -9.35 -6.24 -5.98
C ILE A 55 -10.33 -5.68 -4.96
N GLU A 56 -11.51 -5.25 -5.38
CA GLU A 56 -12.51 -4.69 -4.46
C GLU A 56 -12.97 -5.71 -3.40
N LEU A 57 -13.24 -6.97 -3.78
CA LEU A 57 -13.59 -8.02 -2.84
C LEU A 57 -12.45 -8.30 -1.84
N SER A 58 -11.21 -8.27 -2.30
CA SER A 58 -10.03 -8.38 -1.42
C SER A 58 -9.94 -7.22 -0.43
N LEU A 59 -10.12 -5.97 -0.88
CA LEU A 59 -10.13 -4.79 -0.01
C LEU A 59 -11.26 -4.84 1.03
N LEU A 60 -12.47 -5.23 0.62
CA LEU A 60 -13.61 -5.39 1.52
C LEU A 60 -13.37 -6.49 2.56
N SER A 61 -12.80 -7.63 2.15
CA SER A 61 -12.43 -8.72 3.06
C SER A 61 -11.37 -8.27 4.08
N ASN A 62 -10.33 -7.57 3.62
CA ASN A 62 -9.29 -7.01 4.48
C ASN A 62 -9.86 -6.00 5.48
N PHE A 63 -10.76 -5.12 5.04
CA PHE A 63 -11.43 -4.19 5.92
C PHE A 63 -12.28 -4.93 6.97
N ALA A 64 -13.10 -5.89 6.55
CA ALA A 64 -13.99 -6.63 7.44
C ALA A 64 -13.22 -7.37 8.54
N VAL A 65 -12.16 -8.12 8.17
CA VAL A 65 -11.36 -8.84 9.16
C VAL A 65 -10.59 -7.86 10.07
N ASN A 66 -10.05 -6.77 9.53
CA ASN A 66 -9.39 -5.77 10.38
C ASN A 66 -10.36 -5.08 11.35
N TYR A 67 -11.57 -4.74 10.90
CA TYR A 67 -12.63 -4.14 11.72
C TYR A 67 -13.10 -5.09 12.84
N LEU A 68 -13.30 -6.37 12.52
CA LEU A 68 -13.85 -7.36 13.46
C LEU A 68 -12.80 -7.96 14.41
N TRP A 69 -11.53 -8.02 14.01
CA TRP A 69 -10.49 -8.74 14.75
C TRP A 69 -9.25 -7.91 15.12
N THR A 70 -8.68 -7.14 14.17
CA THR A 70 -7.44 -6.38 14.42
C THR A 70 -7.69 -5.17 15.30
N PHE A 71 -8.81 -4.48 15.09
CA PHE A 71 -9.16 -3.20 15.72
C PHE A 71 -10.57 -3.22 16.36
N ARG A 72 -10.98 -4.38 16.89
CA ARG A 72 -12.29 -4.60 17.53
C ARG A 72 -12.58 -3.63 18.69
N ASP A 73 -11.52 -3.12 19.32
CA ASP A 73 -11.52 -2.22 20.47
C ASP A 73 -11.81 -0.75 20.12
N VAL A 74 -11.91 -0.41 18.83
CA VAL A 74 -12.19 0.96 18.36
C VAL A 74 -13.69 1.24 18.35
N SER A 75 -14.08 2.42 18.82
CA SER A 75 -15.45 2.95 18.72
C SER A 75 -15.61 3.81 17.46
N GLY A 76 -16.71 3.65 16.73
CA GLY A 76 -16.97 4.41 15.51
C GLY A 76 -17.94 3.72 14.55
N GLY A 77 -18.53 4.50 13.63
CA GLY A 77 -19.40 3.96 12.58
C GLY A 77 -18.59 3.24 11.50
N TRP A 78 -18.98 2.02 11.16
CA TRP A 78 -18.31 1.16 10.17
C TRP A 78 -18.10 1.84 8.82
N LEU A 79 -19.09 2.62 8.34
CA LEU A 79 -19.01 3.32 7.06
C LEU A 79 -17.88 4.36 7.03
N ARG A 80 -17.72 5.14 8.10
CA ARG A 80 -16.65 6.15 8.20
C ARG A 80 -15.27 5.48 8.17
N GLN A 81 -15.13 4.33 8.83
CA GLN A 81 -13.87 3.59 8.86
C GLN A 81 -13.59 2.88 7.54
N ALA A 82 -14.62 2.36 6.87
CA ALA A 82 -14.51 1.80 5.53
C ALA A 82 -14.01 2.85 4.53
N LEU A 83 -14.59 4.07 4.56
CA LEU A 83 -14.14 5.17 3.70
C LEU A 83 -12.70 5.58 3.98
N ARG A 84 -12.31 5.73 5.26
CA ARG A 84 -10.91 6.00 5.64
C ARG A 84 -9.97 4.90 5.17
N PHE A 85 -10.35 3.63 5.33
CA PHE A 85 -9.57 2.49 4.87
C PHE A 85 -9.34 2.53 3.36
N HIS A 86 -10.39 2.78 2.56
CA HIS A 86 -10.24 2.90 1.10
C HIS A 86 -9.33 4.07 0.71
N LEU A 87 -9.47 5.23 1.37
CA LEU A 87 -8.57 6.37 1.12
C LEU A 87 -7.11 6.03 1.44
N VAL A 88 -6.86 5.29 2.53
CA VAL A 88 -5.52 4.83 2.87
C VAL A 88 -4.99 3.87 1.81
N CYS A 89 -5.79 2.89 1.36
CA CYS A 89 -5.43 1.95 0.30
C CYS A 89 -5.11 2.64 -1.02
N LEU A 90 -5.92 3.63 -1.43
CA LEU A 90 -5.66 4.44 -2.63
C LEU A 90 -4.33 5.19 -2.51
N GLY A 91 -4.08 5.84 -1.37
CA GLY A 91 -2.79 6.47 -1.11
C GLY A 91 -1.64 5.46 -1.16
N GLY A 92 -1.83 4.26 -0.62
CA GLY A 92 -0.83 3.20 -0.63
C GLY A 92 -0.48 2.73 -2.04
N ALA A 93 -1.49 2.60 -2.91
CA ALA A 93 -1.30 2.28 -4.33
C ALA A 93 -0.50 3.36 -5.06
N VAL A 94 -0.78 4.64 -4.79
CA VAL A 94 0.00 5.76 -5.33
C VAL A 94 1.45 5.69 -4.84
N PHE A 95 1.69 5.52 -3.54
CA PHE A 95 3.04 5.40 -2.98
C PHE A 95 3.81 4.21 -3.56
N GLN A 96 3.16 3.06 -3.72
CA GLN A 96 3.75 1.88 -4.34
C GLN A 96 4.16 2.16 -5.79
N PHE A 97 3.26 2.72 -6.60
CA PHE A 97 3.52 2.99 -8.00
C PHE A 97 4.59 4.08 -8.19
N SER A 98 4.54 5.17 -7.43
CA SER A 98 5.58 6.21 -7.46
C SER A 98 6.95 5.65 -7.08
N SER A 99 7.02 4.82 -6.03
CA SER A 99 8.28 4.19 -5.61
C SER A 99 8.82 3.26 -6.69
N PHE A 100 7.96 2.48 -7.34
CA PHE A 100 8.33 1.63 -8.47
C PHE A 100 8.95 2.46 -9.61
N VAL A 101 8.27 3.51 -10.07
CA VAL A 101 8.77 4.36 -11.16
C VAL A 101 10.11 5.01 -10.81
N ILE A 102 10.21 5.61 -9.62
CA ILE A 102 11.45 6.25 -9.14
C ILE A 102 12.59 5.24 -9.10
N MET A 103 12.36 4.04 -8.58
CA MET A 103 13.42 3.04 -8.48
C MET A 103 13.92 2.55 -9.84
N ASN A 104 13.04 2.39 -10.84
CA ASN A 104 13.47 2.04 -12.19
C ASN A 104 14.36 3.15 -12.78
N VAL A 105 14.03 4.44 -12.58
CA VAL A 105 14.91 5.54 -12.99
C VAL A 105 16.24 5.50 -12.25
N VAL A 106 16.23 5.25 -10.93
CA VAL A 106 17.46 5.14 -10.12
C VAL A 106 18.36 4.01 -10.62
N TRP A 107 17.82 2.82 -10.86
CA TRP A 107 18.63 1.70 -11.37
C TRP A 107 19.23 2.01 -12.74
N MET A 108 18.45 2.61 -13.65
CA MET A 108 18.96 3.05 -14.94
C MET A 108 20.09 4.07 -14.78
N LEU A 109 19.93 5.06 -13.90
CA LEU A 109 20.96 6.07 -13.68
C LEU A 109 22.25 5.50 -13.08
N LEU A 110 22.13 4.49 -12.22
CA LEU A 110 23.27 3.91 -11.50
C LEU A 110 24.01 2.82 -12.31
N LEU A 111 23.28 2.03 -13.09
CA LEU A 111 23.79 0.78 -13.65
C LEU A 111 23.90 0.77 -15.17
N TRP A 112 23.15 1.62 -15.88
CA TRP A 112 23.19 1.68 -17.34
C TRP A 112 24.25 2.66 -17.85
N SER A 113 24.73 2.39 -19.07
CA SER A 113 25.78 3.17 -19.73
C SER A 113 25.37 4.62 -20.00
N GLY A 114 26.35 5.49 -20.27
CA GLY A 114 26.10 6.87 -20.69
C GLY A 114 25.19 6.93 -21.92
N ASP A 115 25.52 6.16 -22.95
CA ASP A 115 24.81 6.15 -24.22
C ASP A 115 23.33 5.76 -24.06
N ALA A 116 23.07 4.70 -23.30
CA ALA A 116 21.70 4.24 -23.07
C ALA A 116 20.86 5.26 -22.27
N ARG A 117 21.48 5.99 -21.32
CA ARG A 117 20.80 7.09 -20.63
C ARG A 117 20.52 8.25 -21.57
N THR A 118 21.45 8.60 -22.46
CA THR A 118 21.22 9.65 -23.46
C THR A 118 20.14 9.28 -24.45
N GLU A 119 20.07 8.02 -24.88
CA GLU A 119 19.03 7.50 -25.76
C GLU A 119 17.66 7.54 -25.06
N TYR A 120 17.58 7.05 -23.82
CA TYR A 120 16.33 7.06 -23.06
C TYR A 120 15.77 8.46 -22.88
N PHE A 121 16.62 9.46 -22.61
CA PHE A 121 16.21 10.87 -22.46
C PHE A 121 16.21 11.67 -23.76
N ALA A 122 16.51 11.05 -24.91
CA ALA A 122 16.60 11.75 -26.20
C ALA A 122 15.23 12.33 -26.60
N GLY A 123 15.18 13.61 -26.94
CA GLY A 123 13.95 14.31 -27.31
C GLY A 123 13.05 14.71 -26.14
N ALA A 124 13.47 14.49 -24.90
CA ALA A 124 12.80 15.11 -23.76
C ALA A 124 13.35 16.52 -23.56
N ASP A 125 12.63 17.54 -24.04
CA ASP A 125 13.16 18.91 -24.08
C ASP A 125 12.93 19.66 -22.76
N THR A 126 11.94 19.24 -21.98
CA THR A 126 11.58 19.89 -20.70
C THR A 126 11.96 19.06 -19.48
N MET A 127 12.16 19.73 -18.33
CA MET A 127 12.43 19.06 -17.06
C MET A 127 11.27 18.17 -16.61
N PHE A 128 10.02 18.62 -16.83
CA PHE A 128 8.82 17.85 -16.56
C PHE A 128 8.77 16.57 -17.38
N GLU A 129 9.09 16.67 -18.67
CA GLU A 129 9.08 15.52 -19.55
C GLU A 129 10.14 14.49 -19.13
N ARG A 130 11.37 14.95 -18.88
CA ARG A 130 12.49 14.10 -18.46
C ARG A 130 12.21 13.33 -17.18
N TRP A 131 11.72 14.02 -16.15
CA TRP A 131 11.72 13.47 -14.79
C TRP A 131 10.37 12.97 -14.31
N LEU A 132 9.28 13.35 -14.96
CA LEU A 132 7.93 12.96 -14.55
C LEU A 132 7.16 12.25 -15.65
N TRP A 133 6.97 12.89 -16.81
CA TRP A 133 6.11 12.34 -17.86
C TRP A 133 6.67 11.06 -18.49
N ARG A 134 7.95 11.08 -18.87
CA ARG A 134 8.56 9.96 -19.60
C ARG A 134 8.73 8.72 -18.74
N PRO A 135 9.22 8.78 -17.49
CA PRO A 135 9.24 7.61 -16.61
C PRO A 135 7.86 7.02 -16.31
N LEU A 136 6.81 7.86 -16.33
CA LEU A 136 5.44 7.46 -16.06
C LEU A 136 4.82 6.70 -17.25
N MET A 137 5.04 7.18 -18.48
CA MET A 137 4.45 6.61 -19.70
C MET A 137 5.33 5.54 -20.36
N SER A 138 6.64 5.67 -20.22
CA SER A 138 7.66 4.80 -20.81
C SER A 138 8.73 4.52 -19.76
N PRO A 139 8.43 3.68 -18.75
CA PRO A 139 9.39 3.34 -17.70
C PRO A 139 10.65 2.71 -18.30
N PRO A 140 11.85 3.02 -17.78
CA PRO A 140 13.10 2.55 -18.36
C PRO A 140 13.26 1.03 -18.18
N GLU A 141 13.83 0.39 -19.20
CA GLU A 141 14.10 -1.05 -19.19
C GLU A 141 15.35 -1.36 -18.36
N VAL A 142 15.14 -1.77 -17.11
CA VAL A 142 16.22 -2.09 -16.15
C VAL A 142 16.41 -3.59 -15.94
N GLY A 143 15.92 -4.42 -16.86
CA GLY A 143 16.00 -5.88 -16.78
C GLY A 143 15.43 -6.43 -15.47
N ALA A 144 16.15 -7.35 -14.82
CA ALA A 144 15.70 -8.01 -13.59
C ALA A 144 15.53 -7.06 -12.38
N TRP A 145 16.13 -5.87 -12.40
CA TRP A 145 15.98 -4.88 -11.32
C TRP A 145 14.54 -4.39 -11.15
N VAL A 146 13.68 -4.58 -12.16
CA VAL A 146 12.25 -4.29 -12.09
C VAL A 146 11.56 -5.05 -10.95
N PHE A 147 11.99 -6.28 -10.66
CA PHE A 147 11.45 -7.07 -9.55
C PHE A 147 11.83 -6.46 -8.20
N LEU A 148 13.04 -5.91 -8.08
CA LEU A 148 13.46 -5.20 -6.87
C LEU A 148 12.70 -3.88 -6.72
N SER A 149 12.47 -3.13 -7.80
CA SER A 149 11.59 -1.95 -7.81
C SER A 149 10.18 -2.32 -7.34
N GLN A 150 9.63 -3.44 -7.79
CA GLN A 150 8.31 -3.93 -7.39
C GLN A 150 8.25 -4.27 -5.90
N LEU A 151 9.27 -4.96 -5.38
CA LEU A 151 9.37 -5.29 -3.95
C LEU A 151 9.48 -4.04 -3.08
N ILE A 152 10.29 -3.06 -3.49
CA ILE A 152 10.41 -1.76 -2.80
C ILE A 152 9.06 -1.05 -2.82
N GLY A 153 8.38 -1.00 -3.97
CA GLY A 153 7.05 -0.40 -4.09
C GLY A 153 6.03 -1.04 -3.15
N ILE A 154 5.95 -2.37 -3.10
CA ILE A 154 5.07 -3.09 -2.18
C ILE A 154 5.42 -2.75 -0.73
N GLY A 155 6.71 -2.72 -0.38
CA GLY A 155 7.18 -2.33 0.96
C GLY A 155 6.76 -0.92 1.35
N CYS A 156 6.99 0.07 0.48
CA CYS A 156 6.58 1.46 0.69
C CYS A 156 5.06 1.60 0.85
N GLY A 157 4.29 0.94 -0.03
CA GLY A 157 2.83 0.91 0.06
C GLY A 157 2.33 0.24 1.35
N MET A 158 2.98 -0.84 1.79
CA MET A 158 2.66 -1.53 3.05
C MET A 158 2.93 -0.63 4.27
N VAL A 159 4.08 0.07 4.29
CA VAL A 159 4.43 1.03 5.35
C VAL A 159 3.38 2.14 5.42
N TRP A 160 3.02 2.74 4.28
CA TRP A 160 1.97 3.75 4.20
C TRP A 160 0.62 3.22 4.73
N ASN A 161 0.20 2.08 4.20
CA ASN A 161 -1.07 1.45 4.56
C ASN A 161 -1.13 1.15 6.05
N TYR A 162 -0.08 0.57 6.63
CA TYR A 162 -0.08 0.22 8.05
C TYR A 162 -0.06 1.47 8.95
N LEU A 163 0.85 2.41 8.70
CA LEU A 163 1.01 3.59 9.57
C LEU A 163 -0.24 4.47 9.57
N LEU A 164 -0.85 4.74 8.41
CA LEU A 164 -2.08 5.53 8.37
C LEU A 164 -3.26 4.77 8.96
N ASN A 165 -3.36 3.45 8.76
CA ASN A 165 -4.39 2.69 9.45
C ASN A 165 -4.20 2.76 10.97
N PHE A 166 -2.97 2.56 11.46
CA PHE A 166 -2.65 2.60 12.87
C PHE A 166 -2.89 3.98 13.52
N TYR A 167 -2.50 5.06 12.85
CA TYR A 167 -2.56 6.42 13.39
C TYR A 167 -3.83 7.20 13.05
N TRP A 168 -4.61 6.81 12.02
CA TRP A 168 -5.74 7.60 11.56
C TRP A 168 -7.03 6.81 11.34
N THR A 169 -6.98 5.69 10.61
CA THR A 169 -8.21 4.89 10.40
C THR A 169 -8.74 4.35 11.73
N TRP A 170 -7.83 3.86 12.58
CA TRP A 170 -8.14 3.16 13.83
C TRP A 170 -7.67 3.90 15.08
N SER A 171 -7.15 5.12 14.94
CA SER A 171 -6.99 5.99 16.11
C SER A 171 -8.34 6.65 16.38
N VAL A 172 -8.84 6.46 17.61
CA VAL A 172 -9.81 7.28 18.37
C VAL A 172 -10.77 6.40 19.18
N HIS A 173 -10.80 6.70 20.49
CA HIS A 173 -11.63 6.16 21.59
C HIS A 173 -11.73 4.63 21.69
N LYS A 174 -10.98 4.07 22.67
CA LYS A 174 -11.32 2.77 23.26
C LYS A 174 -12.81 2.80 23.58
N ARG A 175 -13.57 1.78 23.14
CA ARG A 175 -14.95 1.62 23.65
C ARG A 175 -14.88 1.65 25.17
N ALA A 176 -15.74 2.45 25.81
CA ALA A 176 -15.96 2.33 27.23
C ALA A 176 -16.31 0.87 27.54
N GLU A 177 -15.59 0.26 28.47
CA GLU A 177 -15.93 -1.08 28.92
C GLU A 177 -17.33 -1.04 29.53
N PRO A 178 -18.25 -1.95 29.14
CA PRO A 178 -19.53 -2.07 29.83
C PRO A 178 -19.24 -2.60 31.24
N GLY A 179 -19.00 -1.70 32.19
CA GLY A 179 -18.69 -2.02 33.59
C GLY A 179 -17.63 -1.15 34.28
N GLY A 180 -17.07 -0.11 33.66
CA GLY A 180 -16.11 0.77 34.33
C GLY A 180 -16.77 1.66 35.38
N GLU A 181 -16.70 1.27 36.66
CA GLU A 181 -17.06 2.11 37.80
C GLU A 181 -16.32 3.46 37.72
N HIS A 182 -17.09 4.54 37.78
CA HIS A 182 -16.57 5.86 38.09
C HIS A 182 -16.09 5.86 39.54
N VAL A 183 -14.80 5.62 39.77
CA VAL A 183 -14.17 6.02 41.02
C VAL A 183 -13.69 7.45 40.83
N SER A 184 -14.38 8.35 41.55
CA SER A 184 -14.15 9.79 41.68
C SER A 184 -12.74 10.14 42.18
#